data_AF-A0A2T5VEE7-F1
#
_entry.id   AF-A0A2T5VEE7-F1
#
_cell.length_a   1.000
_cell.length_b   1.000
_cell.length_c   1.000
_cell.angle_alpha   90.00
_cell.angle_beta   90.00
_cell.angle_gamma   90.00
#
_symmetry.space_group_name_H-M   'P 1'
#
loop_
_entity.id
_entity.type
_entity.pdbx_description
1 polymer ?
#
loop_
_entity_poly.entity_id
_entity_poly.type
_entity_poly.pdbx_seq_one_letter_code
_entity_poly.pdbx_strand_id
1 'polypeptide(L)'
;MPVMRSLATLAFDCRRSAFFTNELDSALKIVARGDMAPSQMRGAWAGEIGQTQFLASNYMKYAVDYDHNGHRDLIRSVPDVLASTANYLKAYGWRPGQPWGPGTANYKALRGWNKADVYVQTISAMAEKMAGR
;
A
#
# COMPACT_ATOMS: atom_id res chain seq x y z
N MET A 1 12.23 -8.77 0.42
CA MET A 1 11.98 -10.21 0.16
C MET A 1 11.22 -10.38 -1.16
N PRO A 2 11.30 -11.53 -1.85
CA PRO A 2 10.46 -11.81 -3.03
C PRO A 2 9.00 -12.01 -2.62
N VAL A 3 8.09 -11.17 -3.12
CA VAL A 3 6.67 -11.16 -2.72
C VAL A 3 5.95 -12.44 -3.13
N MET A 4 6.20 -12.93 -4.35
CA MET A 4 5.58 -14.17 -4.85
C MET A 4 5.89 -15.37 -3.96
N ARG A 5 7.14 -15.47 -3.47
CA ARG A 5 7.53 -16.54 -2.53
C ARG A 5 6.78 -16.39 -1.20
N SER A 6 6.77 -15.18 -0.64
CA SER A 6 6.05 -14.90 0.62
C SER A 6 4.57 -15.26 0.53
N LEU A 7 3.88 -14.79 -0.51
CA LEU A 7 2.46 -15.04 -0.69
C LEU A 7 2.15 -16.51 -0.95
N ALA A 8 2.96 -17.22 -1.75
CA ALA A 8 2.80 -18.66 -1.94
C ALA A 8 2.97 -19.46 -0.64
N THR A 9 3.96 -19.11 0.18
CA THR A 9 4.16 -19.73 1.50
C THR A 9 2.96 -19.47 2.42
N LEU A 10 2.45 -18.23 2.47
CA LEU A 10 1.35 -17.87 3.36
C LEU A 10 -0.03 -18.32 2.87
N ALA A 11 -0.21 -18.50 1.56
CA ALA A 11 -1.41 -19.11 0.99
C ALA A 11 -1.50 -20.61 1.36
N PHE A 12 -0.34 -21.28 1.45
CA PHE A 12 -0.26 -22.67 1.91
C PHE A 12 -0.40 -22.81 3.44
N ASP A 13 -0.09 -21.76 4.21
CA ASP A 13 -0.23 -21.75 5.67
C ASP A 13 -1.71 -21.72 6.13
N CYS A 14 -2.07 -22.61 7.05
CA CYS A 14 -3.47 -22.83 7.46
C CYS A 14 -4.10 -21.66 8.25
N ARG A 15 -3.32 -20.77 8.87
CA ARG A 15 -3.84 -19.75 9.78
C ARG A 15 -4.67 -18.69 9.08
N ARG A 16 -4.27 -18.31 7.86
CA ARG A 16 -4.90 -17.26 7.05
C ARG A 16 -4.90 -17.59 5.55
N SER A 17 -4.93 -18.88 5.19
CA SER A 17 -4.82 -19.37 3.81
C SER A 17 -5.71 -18.59 2.83
N ALA A 18 -7.02 -18.50 3.08
CA ALA A 18 -7.95 -17.81 2.17
C ALA A 18 -7.59 -16.34 1.90
N PHE A 19 -7.12 -15.62 2.92
CA PHE A 19 -6.68 -14.23 2.77
C PHE A 19 -5.45 -14.13 1.86
N PHE A 20 -4.43 -14.96 2.11
CA PHE A 20 -3.20 -14.90 1.34
C PHE A 20 -3.32 -15.55 -0.05
N THR A 21 -4.26 -16.48 -0.25
CA THR A 21 -4.63 -16.97 -1.59
C THR A 21 -5.20 -15.84 -2.44
N ASN A 22 -6.04 -14.97 -1.88
CA ASN A 22 -6.54 -13.79 -2.59
C ASN A 22 -5.42 -12.79 -2.93
N GLU A 23 -4.47 -12.58 -2.01
CA GLU A 23 -3.30 -11.73 -2.30
C GLU A 23 -2.38 -12.35 -3.35
N LEU A 24 -2.17 -13.67 -3.33
CA LEU A 24 -1.41 -14.38 -4.36
C LEU A 24 -2.07 -14.28 -5.74
N ASP A 25 -3.38 -14.48 -5.82
CA ASP A 25 -4.16 -14.29 -7.06
C ASP A 25 -4.04 -12.85 -7.58
N SER A 26 -4.13 -11.86 -6.68
CA SER A 26 -3.92 -10.46 -7.04
C SER A 26 -2.51 -10.22 -7.57
N ALA A 27 -1.48 -10.82 -6.96
CA ALA A 27 -0.10 -10.71 -7.41
C ALA A 27 0.12 -11.36 -8.79
N LEU A 28 -0.50 -12.51 -9.05
CA LEU A 28 -0.50 -13.14 -10.37
C LEU A 28 -1.16 -12.25 -11.43
N LYS A 29 -2.24 -11.54 -11.09
CA LYS A 29 -2.88 -10.56 -11.98
C LYS A 29 -1.99 -9.37 -12.29
N ILE A 30 -1.20 -8.88 -11.33
CA ILE A 30 -0.20 -7.82 -11.57
C ILE A 30 0.82 -8.30 -12.62
N VAL A 31 1.31 -9.54 -12.48
CA VAL A 31 2.23 -10.14 -13.44
C VAL A 31 1.57 -10.31 -14.82
N ALA A 32 0.34 -10.83 -14.87
CA ALA A 32 -0.39 -11.06 -16.12
C ALA A 32 -0.68 -9.77 -16.90
N ARG A 33 -0.83 -8.64 -16.20
CA ARG A 33 -1.01 -7.32 -16.82
C ARG A 33 0.28 -6.73 -17.39
N GLY A 34 1.45 -7.29 -17.05
CA GLY A 34 2.74 -6.76 -17.45
C GLY A 34 3.24 -5.59 -16.58
N ASP A 35 2.57 -5.31 -15.45
CA ASP A 35 2.96 -4.20 -14.59
C ASP A 35 4.34 -4.46 -13.91
N MET A 36 4.60 -5.70 -13.49
CA MET A 36 5.86 -6.14 -12.90
C MET A 36 6.12 -7.63 -13.17
N ALA A 37 7.37 -8.00 -13.45
CA ALA A 37 7.79 -9.40 -13.47
C ALA A 37 7.87 -9.98 -12.03
N PRO A 38 7.69 -11.30 -11.84
CA PRO A 38 7.78 -11.93 -10.52
C PRO A 38 9.08 -11.64 -9.76
N SER A 39 10.20 -11.53 -10.48
CA SER A 39 11.53 -11.22 -9.91
C SER A 39 11.67 -9.78 -9.44
N GLN A 40 10.88 -8.87 -10.01
CA GLN A 40 10.87 -7.45 -9.66
C GLN A 40 9.99 -7.18 -8.44
N MET A 41 8.94 -7.98 -8.21
CA MET A 41 7.98 -7.78 -7.12
C MET A 41 8.63 -8.07 -5.74
N ARG A 42 9.17 -7.01 -5.13
CA ARG A 42 9.86 -7.07 -3.84
C ARG A 42 9.14 -6.26 -2.77
N GLY A 43 9.21 -6.75 -1.54
CA GLY A 43 8.80 -6.01 -0.35
C GLY A 43 8.91 -6.85 0.93
N ALA A 44 7.91 -6.80 1.81
CA ALA A 44 8.01 -7.39 3.15
C ALA A 44 7.50 -8.83 3.22
N TRP A 45 7.67 -9.45 4.39
CA TRP A 45 7.48 -10.88 4.58
C TRP A 45 6.04 -11.35 4.39
N ALA A 46 5.05 -10.48 4.65
CA ALA A 46 3.63 -10.79 4.50
C ALA A 46 3.08 -10.45 3.10
N GLY A 47 3.96 -10.07 2.17
CA GLY A 47 3.61 -9.84 0.77
C GLY A 47 3.28 -8.39 0.43
N GLU A 48 3.59 -7.45 1.32
CA GLU A 48 3.57 -6.03 1.01
C GLU A 48 4.59 -5.68 -0.08
N ILE A 49 4.23 -4.82 -1.02
CA ILE A 49 5.00 -4.46 -2.21
C ILE A 49 5.59 -3.06 -2.04
N GLY A 50 6.88 -2.93 -2.33
CA GLY A 50 7.53 -1.63 -2.55
C GLY A 50 7.48 -0.64 -1.38
N GLN A 51 7.57 0.65 -1.69
CA GLN A 51 7.66 1.72 -0.69
C GLN A 51 6.33 1.99 0.01
N THR A 52 5.20 1.78 -0.69
CA THR A 52 3.87 1.92 -0.09
C THR A 52 3.50 0.77 0.84
N GLN A 53 4.23 -0.35 0.78
CA GLN A 53 3.88 -1.56 1.52
C GLN A 53 2.43 -2.03 1.24
N PHE A 54 1.93 -1.79 0.02
CA PHE A 54 0.62 -2.32 -0.38
C PHE A 54 0.66 -3.82 -0.55
N LEU A 55 -0.34 -4.51 -0.01
CA LEU A 55 -0.67 -5.85 -0.47
C LEU A 55 -1.13 -5.80 -1.94
N ALA A 56 -1.02 -6.92 -2.65
CA ALA A 56 -1.28 -6.99 -4.09
C ALA A 56 -2.72 -6.58 -4.44
N SER A 57 -3.71 -6.89 -3.60
CA SER A 57 -5.10 -6.45 -3.81
C SER A 57 -5.26 -4.92 -3.69
N ASN A 58 -4.48 -4.27 -2.82
CA ASN A 58 -4.45 -2.81 -2.71
C ASN A 58 -3.69 -2.18 -3.89
N TYR A 59 -2.61 -2.80 -4.37
CA TYR A 59 -1.95 -2.39 -5.60
C TYR A 59 -2.96 -2.35 -6.76
N MET A 60 -3.74 -3.41 -6.94
CA MET A 60 -4.74 -3.49 -8.00
C MET A 60 -5.79 -2.38 -7.94
N LYS A 61 -6.18 -1.96 -6.73
CA LYS A 61 -7.22 -0.94 -6.50
C LYS A 61 -6.69 0.49 -6.55
N TYR A 62 -5.49 0.73 -6.04
CA TYR A 62 -5.04 2.08 -5.69
C TYR A 62 -3.74 2.50 -6.36
N ALA A 63 -2.98 1.60 -6.98
CA ALA A 63 -1.76 1.97 -7.68
C ALA A 63 -2.09 2.86 -8.90
N VAL A 64 -1.35 3.94 -9.03
CA VAL A 64 -1.45 4.96 -10.09
C VAL A 64 -0.14 4.99 -10.86
N ASP A 65 -0.23 5.00 -12.19
CA ASP A 65 0.87 5.33 -13.10
C ASP A 65 0.83 6.84 -13.26
N TYR A 66 1.67 7.53 -12.49
CA TYR A 66 1.64 8.99 -12.38
C TYR A 66 2.64 9.66 -13.31
N ASP A 67 3.73 8.97 -13.65
CA ASP A 67 4.70 9.47 -14.64
C ASP A 67 4.34 9.10 -16.09
N HIS A 68 3.24 8.35 -16.28
CA HIS A 68 2.66 7.98 -17.58
C HIS A 68 3.58 7.11 -18.45
N ASN A 69 4.45 6.31 -17.82
CA ASN A 69 5.35 5.42 -18.52
C ASN A 69 4.73 4.06 -18.88
N GLY A 70 3.46 3.82 -18.49
CA GLY A 70 2.72 2.58 -18.73
C GLY A 70 2.82 1.56 -17.60
N HIS A 71 3.59 1.85 -16.54
CA HIS A 71 3.81 0.96 -15.41
C HIS A 71 3.50 1.68 -14.10
N ARG A 72 2.98 0.93 -13.10
CA ARG A 72 2.74 1.46 -11.75
C ARG A 72 3.85 0.94 -10.83
N ASP A 73 5.03 1.54 -10.88
CA ASP A 73 6.21 1.06 -10.15
C ASP A 73 6.27 1.60 -8.72
N LEU A 74 5.60 0.92 -7.80
CA LEU A 74 5.62 1.27 -6.37
C LEU A 74 6.95 0.93 -5.66
N ILE A 75 7.95 0.41 -6.38
CA ILE A 75 9.26 0.05 -5.83
C ILE A 75 10.25 1.16 -6.10
N ARG A 76 10.32 1.68 -7.34
CA ARG A 76 11.36 2.63 -7.76
C ARG A 76 10.83 4.01 -8.17
N SER A 77 9.57 4.12 -8.60
CA SER A 77 9.02 5.38 -9.07
C SER A 77 8.47 6.19 -7.90
N VAL A 78 9.22 7.23 -7.49
CA VAL A 78 8.75 8.23 -6.51
C VAL A 78 7.39 8.83 -6.90
N PRO A 79 7.15 9.27 -8.16
CA PRO A 79 5.84 9.79 -8.55
C PRO A 79 4.71 8.78 -8.32
N ASP A 80 4.88 7.52 -8.74
CA ASP A 80 3.85 6.49 -8.57
C ASP A 80 3.60 6.17 -7.08
N VAL A 81 4.66 6.12 -6.27
CA VAL A 81 4.56 5.88 -4.82
C VAL A 81 3.73 6.97 -4.15
N LEU A 82 4.03 8.24 -4.41
CA LEU A 82 3.33 9.37 -3.81
C LEU A 82 1.88 9.45 -4.29
N ALA A 83 1.66 9.31 -5.60
CA ALA A 83 0.32 9.35 -6.19
C ALA A 83 -0.56 8.19 -5.71
N SER A 84 -0.02 6.98 -5.61
CA SER A 84 -0.75 5.80 -5.13
C SER A 84 -1.09 5.91 -3.65
N THR A 85 -0.18 6.48 -2.83
CA THR A 85 -0.44 6.79 -1.43
C THR A 85 -1.58 7.80 -1.29
N ALA A 86 -1.54 8.89 -2.07
CA ALA A 86 -2.59 9.89 -2.08
C ALA A 86 -3.94 9.34 -2.57
N ASN A 87 -3.93 8.49 -3.60
CA ASN A 87 -5.13 7.85 -4.14
C ASN A 87 -5.79 6.93 -3.10
N TYR A 88 -4.99 6.16 -2.36
CA TYR A 88 -5.49 5.37 -1.24
C TYR A 88 -6.13 6.25 -0.16
N LEU A 89 -5.44 7.29 0.31
CA LEU A 89 -6.00 8.18 1.34
C LEU A 89 -7.30 8.85 0.88
N LYS A 90 -7.36 9.30 -0.38
CA LYS A 90 -8.56 9.85 -1.00
C LYS A 90 -9.71 8.83 -1.01
N ALA A 91 -9.45 7.59 -1.40
CA ALA A 91 -10.46 6.52 -1.39
C ALA A 91 -10.97 6.20 0.02
N TYR A 92 -10.15 6.41 1.04
CA TYR A 92 -10.52 6.27 2.45
C TYR A 92 -11.14 7.54 3.07
N GLY A 93 -11.47 8.54 2.24
CA GLY A 93 -12.24 9.72 2.65
C GLY A 93 -11.40 10.88 3.16
N TRP A 94 -10.11 10.93 2.83
CA TRP A 94 -9.27 12.10 3.13
C TRP A 94 -9.86 13.39 2.57
N ARG A 95 -9.88 14.43 3.39
CA ARG A 95 -10.37 15.77 3.08
C ARG A 95 -9.21 16.76 3.14
N PRO A 96 -8.77 17.32 1.99
CA PRO A 96 -7.70 18.31 1.96
C PRO A 96 -7.98 19.51 2.89
N GLY A 97 -6.94 19.98 3.59
CA GLY A 97 -7.03 21.12 4.49
C GLY A 97 -7.74 20.87 5.83
N GLN A 98 -8.28 19.67 6.07
CA GLN A 98 -8.94 19.33 7.34
C GLN A 98 -7.96 18.77 8.38
N PRO A 99 -8.25 18.93 9.69
CA PRO A 99 -7.43 18.34 10.76
C PRO A 99 -7.37 16.80 10.68
N TRP A 100 -6.26 16.20 11.15
CA TRP A 100 -5.99 14.76 11.09
C TRP A 100 -5.71 14.11 12.44
N GLY A 101 -5.96 14.78 13.56
CA GLY A 101 -5.84 14.22 14.91
C GLY A 101 -6.99 13.27 15.28
N PRO A 102 -6.91 12.55 16.42
CA PRO A 102 -7.94 11.61 16.87
C PRO A 102 -9.37 12.20 16.82
N GLY A 103 -10.33 11.42 16.31
CA GLY A 103 -11.73 11.82 16.16
C GLY A 103 -12.07 12.56 14.85
N THR A 104 -11.08 12.90 14.03
CA THR A 104 -11.30 13.60 12.74
C THR A 104 -11.55 12.64 11.57
N ALA A 105 -12.12 13.16 10.48
CA ALA A 105 -12.31 12.40 9.24
C ALA A 105 -10.98 11.90 8.65
N ASN A 106 -9.93 12.73 8.69
CA ASN A 106 -8.62 12.39 8.16
C ASN A 106 -7.89 11.36 9.02
N TYR A 107 -8.10 11.35 10.35
CA TYR A 107 -7.60 10.28 11.22
C TYR A 107 -8.22 8.92 10.86
N LYS A 108 -9.52 8.90 10.52
CA LYS A 108 -10.18 7.68 10.03
C LYS A 108 -9.57 7.21 8.70
N ALA A 109 -9.23 8.14 7.80
CA ALA A 109 -8.57 7.80 6.55
C ALA A 109 -7.18 7.18 6.78
N LEU A 110 -6.37 7.76 7.67
CA LEU A 110 -5.06 7.20 8.06
C LEU A 110 -5.18 5.82 8.72
N ARG A 111 -6.21 5.59 9.55
CA ARG A 111 -6.50 4.27 10.13
C ARG A 111 -6.90 3.21 9.09
N GLY A 112 -7.27 3.64 7.88
CA GLY A 112 -7.41 2.73 6.74
C GLY A 112 -6.11 2.00 6.45
N TRP A 113 -4.98 2.73 6.46
CA TRP A 113 -3.66 2.21 6.13
C TRP A 113 -3.16 1.19 7.16
N ASN A 114 -3.25 1.54 8.44
CA ASN A 114 -2.90 0.65 9.54
C ASN A 114 -3.83 0.90 10.72
N LYS A 115 -4.31 -0.18 11.34
CA LYS A 115 -5.30 -0.12 12.41
C LYS A 115 -4.73 0.27 13.77
N ALA A 116 -3.42 0.40 13.95
CA ALA A 116 -2.82 0.76 15.24
C ALA A 116 -2.89 2.27 15.49
N ASP A 117 -3.40 2.67 16.66
CA ASP A 117 -3.48 4.09 17.04
C ASP A 117 -2.10 4.76 17.15
N VAL A 118 -1.15 4.08 17.80
CA VAL A 118 0.25 4.56 17.90
C VAL A 118 0.90 4.82 16.54
N TYR A 119 0.59 3.99 15.53
CA TYR A 119 1.10 4.17 14.17
C TYR A 119 0.55 5.46 13.54
N VAL A 120 -0.77 5.66 13.61
CA VAL A 120 -1.41 6.85 13.04
C VAL A 120 -1.04 8.14 13.78
N GLN A 121 -0.91 8.06 15.11
CA GLN A 121 -0.40 9.17 15.92
C GLN A 121 1.04 9.53 15.54
N THR A 122 1.89 8.52 15.29
CA THR A 122 3.28 8.73 14.85
C THR A 122 3.34 9.39 13.46
N ILE A 123 2.49 8.97 12.51
CA ILE A 123 2.38 9.65 11.20
C ILE A 123 1.98 11.11 11.39
N SER A 124 0.97 11.37 12.23
CA SER A 124 0.47 12.72 12.47
C SER A 124 1.55 13.63 13.06
N ALA A 125 2.25 13.16 14.10
CA ALA A 125 3.33 13.90 14.75
C ALA A 125 4.53 14.14 13.80
N MET A 126 4.88 13.14 12.99
CA MET A 126 5.96 13.29 12.00
C MET A 126 5.59 14.30 10.91
N ALA A 127 4.35 14.27 10.42
CA ALA A 127 3.86 15.22 9.42
C ALA A 127 3.83 16.67 9.94
N GLU A 128 3.40 16.87 11.18
CA GLU A 128 3.44 18.19 11.85
C GLU A 128 4.86 18.73 11.96
N LYS A 129 5.80 17.89 12.43
CA LYS A 129 7.22 18.25 12.52
C LYS A 129 7.83 18.60 11.16
N MET A 130 7.50 17.85 10.11
CA MET A 130 7.95 18.13 8.74
C MET A 130 7.37 19.44 8.19
N ALA A 131 6.17 19.82 8.62
CA ALA A 131 5.50 21.07 8.24
C ALA A 131 5.96 22.27 9.07
N GLY A 132 6.88 22.09 10.02
CA GLY A 132 7.35 23.15 10.92
C GLY A 132 6.30 23.61 11.95
N ARG A 133 5.39 22.71 12.33
CA ARG A 133 4.33 22.95 13.33
C ARG A 133 4.64 22.24 14.64
#